data_AF-A5HGG9-F1
#
_entry.id   AF-A5HGG9-F1
#
_cell.length_a   1.000
_cell.length_b   1.000
_cell.length_c   1.000
_cell.angle_alpha   90.00
_cell.angle_beta   90.00
_cell.angle_gamma   90.00
#
_symmetry.space_group_name_H-M   'P 1'
#
loop_
_entity.id
_entity.type
_entity.pdbx_description
1 polymer ?
#
loop_
_entity_poly.entity_id
_entity_poly.type
_entity_poly.pdbx_seq_one_letter_code
_entity_poly.pdbx_strand_id
1 'polypeptide(L)' 'LNRNELKSLPTGVFDSLTKLTRLDLDQNQLQSNK' A
#
# COMPACT_ATOMS: atom_id res chain seq x y z
N LEU A 1 13.37 -15.16 -2.76
CA LEU A 1 12.07 -14.50 -2.52
C LEU A 1 12.27 -13.00 -2.65
N ASN A 2 11.57 -12.34 -3.57
CA ASN A 2 11.57 -10.88 -3.66
C ASN A 2 10.51 -10.33 -2.70
N ARG A 3 10.92 -9.50 -1.74
CA ARG A 3 10.00 -8.68 -0.94
C ARG A 3 9.59 -7.49 -1.80
N ASN A 4 8.32 -7.11 -1.79
CA ASN A 4 7.91 -5.90 -2.51
C ASN A 4 8.52 -4.68 -1.80
N GLU A 5 9.27 -3.87 -2.53
CA GLU A 5 10.00 -2.72 -1.97
C GLU A 5 9.15 -1.44 -1.99
N LEU A 6 7.83 -1.55 -1.83
CA LEU A 6 6.97 -0.38 -1.75
C LEU A 6 7.34 0.40 -0.48
N LYS A 7 7.88 1.61 -0.67
CA LYS A 7 8.28 2.54 0.42
C LYS A 7 7.17 3.54 0.76
N SER A 8 6.34 3.86 -0.21
CA SER A 8 5.20 4.76 -0.06
C SER A 8 4.06 4.33 -0.97
N LEU A 9 2.85 4.78 -0.63
CA LEU A 9 1.67 4.63 -1.46
C LEU A 9 1.39 5.97 -2.12
N PRO A 10 1.17 6.03 -3.44
CA PRO A 10 0.74 7.25 -4.09
C PRO A 10 -0.55 7.78 -3.48
N THR A 11 -0.66 9.10 -3.34
CA THR A 11 -1.91 9.73 -2.89
C THR A 11 -3.04 9.35 -3.85
N GLY A 12 -4.17 8.95 -3.28
CA GLY A 12 -5.36 8.60 -4.04
C GLY A 12 -5.34 7.23 -4.72
N VAL A 13 -4.31 6.39 -4.48
CA VAL A 13 -4.21 5.04 -5.08
C VAL A 13 -5.40 4.13 -4.71
N PHE A 14 -6.14 4.46 -3.65
CA PHE A 14 -7.30 3.70 -3.20
C PHE A 14 -8.64 4.39 -3.46
N ASP A 15 -8.66 5.59 -4.07
CA ASP A 15 -9.88 6.41 -4.16
C ASP A 15 -11.00 5.74 -4.98
N SER A 16 -10.61 4.95 -5.98
CA SER A 16 -11.56 4.20 -6.82
C SER A 16 -11.90 2.81 -6.28
N LEU A 17 -11.24 2.36 -5.22
CA LEU A 17 -11.42 1.03 -4.64
C LEU A 17 -12.58 1.00 -3.62
N THR A 18 -13.73 1.51 -4.05
CA THR A 18 -14.92 1.75 -3.19
C THR A 18 -15.52 0.48 -2.56
N LYS A 19 -15.15 -0.70 -3.04
CA LYS A 19 -15.60 -2.01 -2.53
C LYS A 19 -14.48 -2.81 -1.86
N LEU A 20 -13.28 -2.22 -1.69
CA LEU A 20 -12.16 -2.91 -1.07
C LEU A 20 -12.41 -3.10 0.42
N THR A 21 -12.46 -4.36 0.85
CA THR A 21 -12.69 -4.73 2.25
C THR A 21 -11.43 -5.21 2.96
N ARG A 22 -10.41 -5.64 2.20
CA ARG A 22 -9.14 -6.13 2.74
C ARG A 22 -7.99 -5.86 1.77
N LEU A 23 -6.87 -5.41 2.32
CA LEU A 23 -5.63 -5.18 1.61
C LEU A 23 -4.46 -5.57 2.51
N ASP A 24 -3.67 -6.55 2.08
CA ASP A 24 -2.50 -7.04 2.82
C ASP A 24 -1.22 -6.41 2.25
N LEU A 25 -0.50 -5.64 3.08
CA LEU A 25 0.72 -4.90 2.70
C LEU A 25 1.91 -5.22 3.62
N ASP A 26 1.81 -6.27 4.42
CA ASP A 26 2.73 -6.64 5.50
C ASP A 26 4.17 -6.93 5.03
N GLN A 27 4.36 -7.35 3.78
CA GLN A 27 5.68 -7.61 3.20
C GLN A 27 6.25 -6.42 2.40
N ASN A 28 5.84 -5.19 2.74
CA ASN A 28 6.36 -3.95 2.17
C ASN A 28 7.19 -3.14 3.18
N GLN A 29 7.84 -2.07 2.71
CA GLN A 29 8.68 -1.18 3.50
C GLN A 29 8.00 0.19 3.68
N LEU A 30 6.67 0.17 3.83
CA LEU A 30 5.86 1.38 3.85
C LEU A 30 6.23 2.27 5.03
N GLN A 31 6.61 3.50 4.74
CA GLN A 31 6.85 4.53 5.73
C GLN A 31 5.62 5.44 5.81
N SER A 32 5.25 5.87 7.01
CA SER A 32 4.22 6.90 7.19
C SER A 32 4.78 8.22 6.69
N ASN A 33 4.32 8.69 5.54
CA ASN A 33 4.58 10.07 5.13
C ASN A 33 3.87 10.98 6.13
N LYS A 34 4.63 11.88 6.76
CA LYS A 34 4.17 12.81 7.78
C LYS A 34 3.45 14.01 7.14
#